data_AF-A0A2Z5TM60-F1
#
_entry.id   AF-A0A2Z5TM60-F1
#
_cell.length_a   1.000
_cell.length_b   1.000
_cell.length_c   1.000
_cell.angle_alpha   90.00
_cell.angle_beta   90.00
_cell.angle_gamma   90.00
#
_symmetry.space_group_name_H-M   'P 1'
#
loop_
_entity.id
_entity.type
_entity.pdbx_description
1 polymer ?
#
loop_
_entity_poly.entity_id
_entity_poly.type
_entity_poly.pdbx_seq_one_letter_code
_entity_poly.pdbx_strand_id
1 'polypeptide(L)' 'MRTAIKAFEANPSEELFRAASSAIDKAETKGLIHKNKASRDKARLASKLA' A
#
# COMPACT_ATOMS: atom_id res chain seq x y z
N MET A 1 5.96 2.86 5.38
CA MET A 1 4.86 3.07 4.41
C MET A 1 5.35 3.74 3.12
N ARG A 2 5.78 5.01 3.16
CA ARG A 2 6.04 5.82 1.94
C ARG A 2 7.04 5.20 0.95
N THR A 3 8.14 4.60 1.44
CA THR A 3 9.17 3.99 0.58
C THR A 3 8.65 2.80 -0.22
N ALA A 4 7.88 1.90 0.41
CA ALA A 4 7.31 0.73 -0.25
C ALA A 4 6.28 1.11 -1.32
N ILE A 5 5.48 2.15 -1.06
CA ILE A 5 4.53 2.69 -2.04
C ILE A 5 5.28 3.27 -3.25
N LYS A 6 6.33 4.08 -3.01
CA LYS A 6 7.14 4.64 -4.11
C LYS A 6 7.82 3.56 -4.95
N ALA A 7 8.32 2.50 -4.32
CA ALA A 7 8.93 1.38 -5.04
C ALA A 7 7.92 0.68 -5.96
N PHE A 8 6.70 0.42 -5.47
CA PHE A 8 5.61 -0.12 -6.28
C PHE A 8 5.20 0.81 -7.43
N GLU A 9 5.14 2.13 -7.19
CA GLU A 9 4.79 3.09 -8.25
C GLU A 9 5.84 3.19 -9.35
N ALA A 10 7.12 2.95 -9.02
CA ALA A 10 8.21 2.96 -9.99
C ALA A 10 8.26 1.66 -10.83
N ASN A 11 7.93 0.53 -10.23
CA ASN A 11 7.90 -0.77 -10.90
C ASN A 11 6.73 -1.61 -10.35
N PRO A 12 5.52 -1.49 -10.92
CA PRO A 12 4.37 -2.24 -10.45
C PRO A 12 4.59 -3.75 -10.59
N SER A 13 4.78 -4.43 -9.47
CA SER A 13 4.92 -5.89 -9.40
C SER A 13 4.07 -6.45 -8.26
N GLU A 14 3.70 -7.73 -8.35
CA GLU A 14 2.89 -8.37 -7.32
C GLU A 14 3.62 -8.46 -5.96
N GLU A 15 4.95 -8.67 -5.98
CA GLU A 15 5.78 -8.68 -4.78
C GLU A 15 5.81 -7.29 -4.12
N LEU A 16 6.00 -6.24 -4.90
CA LEU A 16 6.01 -4.86 -4.41
C LEU A 16 4.62 -4.42 -3.93
N PHE A 17 3.56 -4.91 -4.55
CA PHE A 17 2.19 -4.71 -4.08
C PHE A 17 1.97 -5.32 -2.70
N ARG A 18 2.42 -6.56 -2.48
CA ARG A 18 2.34 -7.24 -1.17
C ARG A 18 3.14 -6.47 -0.11
N ALA A 19 4.35 -6.01 -0.44
CA ALA A 19 5.17 -5.21 0.46
C ALA A 19 4.53 -3.86 0.81
N ALA A 20 3.98 -3.15 -0.19
CA ALA A 20 3.28 -1.88 0.00
C ALA A 20 2.00 -2.06 0.84
N SER A 21 1.22 -3.10 0.57
CA SER A 21 0.01 -3.45 1.32
C SER A 21 0.33 -3.77 2.78
N SER A 22 1.35 -4.59 3.05
CA SER A 22 1.81 -4.87 4.42
C SER A 22 2.26 -3.61 5.16
N ALA A 23 2.92 -2.68 4.46
CA ALA A 23 3.36 -1.42 5.05
C ALA A 23 2.20 -0.45 5.34
N ILE A 24 1.09 -0.54 4.60
CA ILE A 24 -0.17 0.18 4.85
C ILE A 24 -0.84 -0.41 6.09
N ASP A 25 -0.98 -1.73 6.16
CA ASP A 25 -1.64 -2.41 7.27
C ASP A 25 -0.92 -2.16 8.60
N LYS A 26 0.43 -2.20 8.58
CA LYS A 26 1.23 -1.82 9.75
C LYS A 26 1.00 -0.37 10.19
N ALA A 27 0.70 0.54 9.27
CA ALA A 27 0.40 1.92 9.61
C ALA A 27 -1.00 2.06 10.21
N GLU A 28 -1.96 1.28 9.72
CA GLU A 28 -3.32 1.18 10.28
C GLU A 28 -3.29 0.62 11.70
N THR A 29 -2.61 -0.51 11.93
CA THR A 29 -2.50 -1.13 13.26
C THR A 29 -1.83 -0.21 14.28
N LYS A 30 -0.90 0.65 13.84
CA LYS A 30 -0.26 1.66 14.69
C LYS A 30 -1.10 2.93 14.89
N GLY A 31 -2.31 3.00 14.31
CA GLY A 31 -3.18 4.18 14.38
C GLY A 31 -2.68 5.40 13.60
N LEU A 32 -1.65 5.24 12.75
CA LEU A 32 -1.10 6.34 11.96
C LEU A 32 -2.02 6.75 10.80
N ILE A 33 -2.87 5.81 10.37
CA ILE A 33 -3.92 6.02 9.37
C ILE A 33 -5.19 5.30 9.81
N HIS A 34 -6.35 5.85 9.43
CA HIS A 34 -7.64 5.21 9.68
C HIS A 34 -7.90 4.05 8.68
N LYS A 35 -8.71 3.06 9.09
CA LYS A 35 -9.09 1.89 8.27
C LYS A 35 -9.54 2.25 6.84
N ASN A 36 -10.39 3.27 6.70
CA ASN A 36 -10.89 3.70 5.40
C ASN A 36 -9.79 4.25 4.48
N LYS A 37 -8.76 4.88 5.06
CA LYS A 37 -7.61 5.36 4.30
C LYS A 37 -6.72 4.20 3.85
N ALA A 38 -6.48 3.23 4.73
CA ALA A 38 -5.76 2.00 4.39
C ALA A 38 -6.44 1.24 3.25
N SER A 39 -7.77 1.02 3.33
CA SER A 39 -8.55 0.37 2.27
C SER A 39 -8.49 1.13 0.95
N ARG A 40 -8.64 2.46 0.96
CA ARG A 40 -8.53 3.29 -0.24
C ARG A 40 -7.15 3.22 -0.89
N ASP A 41 -6.09 3.28 -0.08
CA ASP A 41 -4.72 3.25 -0.60
C ASP A 41 -4.42 1.88 -1.21
N LYS A 42 -4.86 0.77 -0.57
CA LYS A 42 -4.76 -0.58 -1.15
C LYS A 42 -5.55 -0.72 -2.46
N ALA A 43 -6.78 -0.22 -2.52
CA ALA A 43 -7.58 -0.25 -3.74
C ALA A 43 -6.93 0.49 -4.91
N ARG A 44 -6.35 1.68 -4.64
CA ARG A 44 -5.63 2.46 -5.66
C ARG A 44 -4.35 1.78 -6.14
N LEU A 45 -3.66 1.04 -5.27
CA LEU A 45 -2.48 0.26 -5.67
C LEU A 45 -2.90 -0.96 -6.50
N ALA A 46 -3.98 -1.64 -6.12
CA ALA A 46 -4.49 -2.79 -6.87
C ALA A 46 -4.93 -2.41 -8.29
N SER A 47 -5.57 -1.24 -8.45
CA SER A 47 -5.96 -0.73 -9.78
C SER A 47 -4.79 -0.35 -10.69
N LYS A 48 -3.56 -0.27 -10.18
CA LYS A 48 -2.35 -0.04 -10.98
C LYS A 48 -1.66 -1.33 -11.40
N LEU A 49 -2.08 -2.47 -10.84
CA LEU A 49 -1.56 -3.80 -11.19
C LEU A 49 -2.40 -4.46 -12.30
N ALA A 50 -3.66 -4.05 -12.44
CA ALA A 50 -4.57 -4.41 -13.53
C ALA A 50 -4.39 -3.45 -14.71
#